data_AF-A0A0G1K285-F1
#
_entry.id   AF-A0A0G1K285-F1
#
_cell.length_a   1.000
_cell.length_b   1.000
_cell.length_c   1.000
_cell.angle_alpha   90.00
_cell.angle_beta   90.00
_cell.angle_gamma   90.00
#
_symmetry.space_group_name_H-M   'P 1'
#
loop_
_entity.id
_entity.type
_entity.pdbx_description
1 polymer ?
#
loop_
_entity_poly.entity_id
_entity_poly.type
_entity_poly.pdbx_seq_one_letter_code
_entity_poly.pdbx_strand_id
1 'polypeptide(L)'
;MNQKLKALSADLWRISYWLATGSDLLAKKFIQRDIGLYSSILLNVGKRDLQKELRKIKSLDGGPLRAAERALTLSVLLSHKI
;
A
#
# COMPACT_ATOMS: atom_id res chain seq x y z
N MET A 1 9.77 14.92 2.07
CA MET A 1 8.64 14.22 1.41
C MET A 1 9.09 12.95 0.70
N ASN A 2 10.09 13.00 -0.18
CA ASN A 2 10.59 11.84 -0.94
C ASN A 2 11.01 10.63 -0.09
N GLN A 3 11.73 10.79 1.02
CA GLN A 3 12.09 9.64 1.87
C GLN A 3 10.86 8.89 2.43
N LYS A 4 9.81 9.61 2.84
CA LYS A 4 8.56 9.00 3.34
C LYS A 4 7.86 8.18 2.25
N LEU A 5 7.87 8.68 1.01
CA LEU A 5 7.31 7.98 -0.13
C LEU A 5 8.14 6.74 -0.52
N LYS A 6 9.49 6.80 -0.39
CA LYS A 6 10.35 5.62 -0.64
C LYS A 6 10.09 4.52 0.39
N ALA A 7 9.96 4.91 1.66
CA ALA A 7 9.63 3.99 2.74
C ALA A 7 8.25 3.33 2.51
N LEU A 8 7.23 4.13 2.19
CA LEU A 8 5.89 3.60 1.88
C LEU A 8 5.90 2.68 0.64
N SER A 9 6.64 3.03 -0.40
CA SER A 9 6.80 2.16 -1.58
C SER A 9 7.37 0.79 -1.19
N ALA A 10 8.42 0.76 -0.36
CA ALA A 10 9.02 -0.50 0.09
C ALA A 10 8.07 -1.29 1.01
N ASP A 11 7.35 -0.61 1.90
CA ASP A 11 6.36 -1.25 2.79
C ASP A 11 5.20 -1.88 1.99
N LEU A 12 4.71 -1.19 0.96
CA LEU A 12 3.68 -1.72 0.07
C LEU A 12 4.14 -2.93 -0.73
N TRP A 13 5.40 -2.97 -1.14
CA TRP A 13 5.98 -4.14 -1.78
C TRP A 13 5.99 -5.35 -0.83
N ARG A 14 6.39 -5.16 0.44
CA ARG A 14 6.33 -6.23 1.47
C ARG A 14 4.91 -6.69 1.75
N ILE A 15 3.97 -5.74 1.85
CA ILE A 15 2.54 -6.04 2.05
C ILE A 15 2.01 -6.87 0.88
N SER A 16 2.35 -6.53 -0.36
CA SER A 16 2.00 -7.34 -1.53
C SER A 16 2.51 -8.77 -1.38
N TYR A 17 3.78 -8.94 -1.02
CA TYR A 17 4.38 -10.26 -0.85
C TYR A 17 3.63 -11.07 0.22
N TRP A 18 3.39 -10.49 1.40
CA TRP A 18 2.68 -11.17 2.49
C TRP A 18 1.25 -11.56 2.12
N LEU A 19 0.50 -10.69 1.44
CA LEU A 19 -0.84 -11.02 0.96
C LEU A 19 -0.82 -12.15 -0.07
N ALA A 20 0.18 -12.19 -0.96
CA ALA A 20 0.32 -13.25 -1.95
C ALA A 20 0.70 -14.60 -1.33
N THR A 21 1.45 -14.60 -0.21
CA THR A 21 1.85 -15.82 0.51
C THR A 21 0.88 -16.26 1.62
N GLY A 22 -0.28 -15.60 1.76
CA GLY A 22 -1.30 -15.96 2.77
C GLY A 22 -1.04 -15.42 4.18
N SER A 23 -0.09 -14.49 4.35
CA SER A 23 0.25 -13.85 5.63
C SER A 23 -0.62 -12.61 5.92
N ASP A 24 -1.93 -12.73 5.72
CA ASP A 24 -2.90 -11.62 5.72
C ASP A 24 -2.93 -10.82 7.02
N LEU A 25 -2.82 -11.50 8.17
CA LEU A 25 -2.82 -10.87 9.49
C LEU A 25 -1.63 -9.90 9.65
N LEU A 26 -0.46 -10.30 9.17
CA LEU A 26 0.75 -9.48 9.23
C LEU A 26 0.62 -8.28 8.28
N ALA A 27 0.18 -8.53 7.04
CA ALA A 27 -0.07 -7.49 6.06
C ALA A 27 -1.07 -6.44 6.56
N LYS A 28 -2.18 -6.88 7.19
CA LYS A 28 -3.21 -6.01 7.77
C LYS A 28 -2.67 -5.15 8.93
N LYS A 29 -1.81 -5.69 9.78
CA LYS A 29 -1.16 -4.92 10.86
C LYS A 29 -0.27 -3.82 10.29
N PHE A 30 0.55 -4.16 9.30
CA PHE A 30 1.47 -3.20 8.68
C PHE A 30 0.75 -2.10 7.90
N ILE A 31 -0.19 -2.46 7.02
CA ILE A 31 -0.96 -1.45 6.27
C ILE A 31 -1.75 -0.53 7.20
N GLN A 32 -2.24 -1.02 8.34
CA GLN A 32 -2.92 -0.19 9.34
C GLN A 32 -1.96 0.84 9.96
N ARG A 33 -0.73 0.43 10.29
CA ARG A 33 0.32 1.33 10.76
C ARG A 33 0.62 2.40 9.70
N ASP A 34 0.77 2.00 8.44
CA ASP A 34 1.14 2.89 7.35
C ASP A 34 0.03 3.91 7.04
N ILE A 35 -1.24 3.52 7.08
CA ILE A 35 -2.37 4.46 6.98
C ILE A 35 -2.27 5.56 8.04
N GLY A 36 -1.89 5.22 9.27
CA GLY A 36 -1.69 6.20 10.34
C GLY A 36 -0.49 7.12 10.08
N LEU A 37 0.67 6.53 9.82
CA LEU A 37 1.94 7.24 9.61
C LEU A 37 1.92 8.19 8.41
N TYR A 38 1.17 7.83 7.37
CA TYR A 38 1.12 8.60 6.12
C TYR A 38 -0.24 9.30 5.90
N SER A 39 -1.09 9.40 6.93
CA SER A 39 -2.41 10.02 6.87
C SER A 39 -2.42 11.46 6.36
N SER A 40 -1.35 12.23 6.64
CA SER A 40 -1.17 13.61 6.20
C SER A 40 -0.69 13.75 4.75
N ILE A 41 -0.34 12.64 4.08
CA ILE A 41 0.08 12.66 2.68
C ILE A 41 -1.17 12.61 1.79
N LEU A 42 -1.57 13.78 1.29
CA LEU A 42 -2.55 13.92 0.22
C LEU A 42 -1.84 13.76 -1.13
N LEU A 43 -1.82 12.53 -1.65
CA LEU A 43 -1.17 12.23 -2.92
C LEU A 43 -2.10 11.42 -3.82
N ASN A 44 -2.30 11.95 -5.02
CA ASN A 44 -2.86 11.17 -6.12
C ASN A 44 -1.74 10.43 -6.85
N VAL A 45 -1.91 9.12 -7.00
CA VAL A 45 -1.00 8.22 -7.71
C VAL A 45 -1.69 7.81 -9.01
N GLY A 46 -1.35 8.49 -10.11
CA GLY A 46 -2.17 8.47 -11.33
C GLY A 46 -3.54 9.13 -11.10
N LYS A 47 -4.63 8.41 -11.40
CA LYS A 47 -6.02 8.82 -11.12
C LYS A 47 -6.56 8.28 -9.78
N ARG A 48 -5.69 7.74 -8.91
CA ARG A 48 -6.09 7.06 -7.66
C ARG A 48 -5.64 7.84 -6.45
N ASP A 49 -6.54 8.01 -5.49
CA ASP A 49 -6.21 8.57 -4.18
C ASP A 49 -5.47 7.51 -3.33
N LEU A 50 -4.28 7.86 -2.84
CA LEU A 50 -3.44 6.93 -2.09
C LEU A 50 -4.16 6.39 -0.85
N GLN A 51 -4.79 7.24 -0.04
CA GLN A 51 -5.45 6.84 1.20
C GLN A 51 -6.60 5.87 0.95
N LYS A 52 -7.40 6.13 -0.09
CA LYS A 52 -8.49 5.24 -0.49
C LYS A 52 -7.98 3.87 -0.91
N GLU A 53 -6.86 3.83 -1.64
CA GLU A 53 -6.28 2.57 -2.09
C GLU A 53 -5.63 1.78 -0.93
N LEU A 54 -4.95 2.43 0.02
CA LEU A 54 -4.44 1.77 1.24
C LEU A 54 -5.57 1.13 2.04
N ARG A 55 -6.72 1.80 2.17
CA ARG A 55 -7.90 1.25 2.85
C ARG A 55 -8.47 0.02 2.15
N LYS A 56 -8.52 0.03 0.81
CA LYS A 56 -8.95 -1.15 0.02
C LYS A 56 -8.01 -2.33 0.19
N ILE A 57 -6.70 -2.09 0.25
CA ILE A 57 -5.71 -3.13 0.53
C ILE A 57 -5.97 -3.73 1.92
N LYS A 58 -6.15 -2.89 2.94
CA LYS A 58 -6.46 -3.35 4.30
C LYS A 58 -7.73 -4.19 4.37
N SER A 59 -8.80 -3.78 3.68
CA SER A 59 -10.07 -4.50 3.67
C SER A 59 -10.07 -5.74 2.77
N LEU A 60 -8.97 -6.03 2.07
CA LEU A 60 -8.88 -7.08 1.06
C LEU A 60 -9.98 -6.97 0.00
N ASP A 61 -10.23 -5.74 -0.48
CA ASP A 61 -11.29 -5.48 -1.47
C ASP A 61 -11.05 -6.27 -2.76
N GLY A 62 -11.95 -7.21 -3.05
CA GLY A 62 -11.84 -8.16 -4.16
C GLY A 62 -10.91 -9.36 -3.92
N GLY A 63 -10.55 -9.64 -2.66
CA GLY A 63 -9.79 -10.81 -2.23
C GLY A 63 -8.30 -10.55 -1.97
N PRO A 64 -7.60 -11.48 -1.29
CA PRO A 64 -6.19 -11.32 -0.91
C PRO A 64 -5.26 -11.09 -2.11
N LEU A 65 -5.44 -11.87 -3.18
CA LEU A 65 -4.61 -11.74 -4.39
C LEU A 65 -4.77 -10.37 -5.06
N ARG A 66 -6.00 -9.88 -5.18
CA ARG A 66 -6.28 -8.57 -5.78
C ARG A 66 -5.76 -7.42 -4.90
N ALA A 67 -5.80 -7.58 -3.59
CA ALA A 67 -5.19 -6.65 -2.65
C ALA A 67 -3.66 -6.65 -2.76
N ALA A 68 -3.04 -7.82 -2.98
CA ALA A 68 -1.61 -7.94 -3.24
C ALA A 68 -1.21 -7.18 -4.52
N GLU A 69 -1.88 -7.45 -5.64
CA GLU A 69 -1.64 -6.76 -6.91
C GLU A 69 -1.81 -5.23 -6.79
N ARG A 70 -2.83 -4.79 -6.04
CA ARG A 70 -3.06 -3.37 -5.76
C ARG A 70 -1.91 -2.75 -4.98
N ALA A 71 -1.40 -3.45 -3.95
CA ALA A 71 -0.26 -2.99 -3.17
C ALA A 71 1.01 -2.88 -4.02
N LEU A 72 1.30 -3.88 -4.86
CA LEU A 72 2.43 -3.86 -5.80
C LEU A 72 2.32 -2.74 -6.83
N THR A 73 1.13 -2.53 -7.38
CA THR A 73 0.89 -1.45 -8.34
C THR A 73 1.17 -0.09 -7.70
N LEU A 74 0.68 0.13 -6.47
CA LEU A 74 0.94 1.38 -5.75
C LEU A 74 2.42 1.55 -5.43
N SER A 75 3.15 0.49 -5.06
CA SER A 75 4.59 0.62 -4.79
C SER A 75 5.35 1.11 -6.03
N VAL A 76 5.06 0.54 -7.20
CA VAL A 76 5.72 0.93 -8.46
C VAL A 76 5.36 2.37 -8.85
N LEU A 77 4.09 2.75 -8.72
CA LEU A 77 3.70 4.12 -9.08
C LEU A 77 4.27 5.16 -8.11
N LEU A 78 4.43 4.81 -6.83
CA LEU A 78 5.09 5.66 -5.85
C LEU A 78 6.58 5.80 -6.15
N SER A 79 7.28 4.72 -6.50
CA SER A 79 8.71 4.78 -6.81
C SER A 79 9.01 5.67 -8.02
N HIS A 80 8.11 5.71 -9.02
CA HIS A 80 8.25 6.58 -10.20
C HIS A 80 7.98 8.06 -9.92
N LYS A 81 7.37 8.41 -8.79
CA LYS A 81 7.09 9.81 -8.39
C LYS A 81 8.19 10.45 -7.55
N ILE A 82 9.22 9.69 -7.19
CA ILE A 82 10.28 10.08 -6.25
C ILE A 82 11.58 10.34 -6.98
#